data_AF-A0A423K8D2-F1
#
_entry.id   AF-A0A423K8D2-F1
#
_cell.length_a   1.000
_cell.length_b   1.000
_cell.length_c   1.000
_cell.angle_alpha   90.00
_cell.angle_beta   90.00
_cell.angle_gamma   90.00
#
_symmetry.space_group_name_H-M   'P 1'
#
loop_
_entity.id
_entity.type
_entity.pdbx_description
1 polymer ?
#
loop_
_entity_poly.entity_id
_entity_poly.type
_entity_poly.pdbx_seq_one_letter_code
_entity_poly.pdbx_strand_id
1 'polypeptide(L)'
;MHYLLARALLITTISTSVHADLSASPQVAKQAGLVFYNQLKATSAVPLLTISATTGDDEAQYFLGESLRKKNHYMNAEARKWYEASANQGNLYAMIQLGRSEKNLCQFSNDCDPTLKRPIDWLNLAQNLAKPKAEQGDAEAMFIMYQLTIDQDWLEKSANAGHAIAQYWMAVGEQEGNGKFLLPWKRSESIAMWLKASSERGYPKAMMAYVAVLYKEGDMEGVRHWLEEAAKTGEQNAVSTYGAYLTHTPDKVGYPLDLVKGYALVSLLKELDGGGSVRDYLEVKLPEIEAKMTPEQISQANEFAKKWKLTHPPLSFFPEKLSH
;
A
#
# COMPACT_ATOMS: atom_id res chain seq x y z
N MET A 1 51.94 -22.00 -44.64
CA MET A 1 50.49 -22.09 -44.90
C MET A 1 49.77 -22.04 -43.56
N HIS A 2 49.36 -20.85 -43.09
CA HIS A 2 48.01 -20.26 -43.31
C HIS A 2 46.94 -21.15 -42.64
N TYR A 3 46.16 -20.75 -41.63
CA TYR A 3 45.38 -19.50 -41.50
C TYR A 3 45.11 -19.11 -40.03
N LEU A 4 45.20 -17.81 -39.75
CA LEU A 4 44.63 -17.13 -38.58
C LEU A 4 43.13 -16.90 -38.84
N LEU A 5 42.24 -17.38 -37.97
CA LEU A 5 40.82 -17.05 -37.98
C LEU A 5 40.55 -15.91 -36.99
N ALA A 6 40.53 -14.68 -37.48
CA ALA A 6 40.01 -13.52 -36.78
C ALA A 6 38.47 -13.55 -36.81
N ARG A 7 37.82 -13.69 -35.66
CA ARG A 7 36.37 -13.50 -35.53
C ARG A 7 36.09 -12.01 -35.29
N ALA A 8 35.53 -11.35 -36.30
CA ALA A 8 34.97 -10.01 -36.18
C ALA A 8 33.68 -10.06 -35.35
N LEU A 9 33.64 -9.30 -34.25
CA LEU A 9 32.47 -9.12 -33.42
C LEU A 9 31.63 -7.97 -34.01
N LEU A 10 30.46 -8.29 -34.56
CA LEU A 10 29.52 -7.31 -35.10
C LEU A 10 28.74 -6.68 -33.93
N ILE A 11 29.01 -5.42 -33.61
CA ILE A 11 28.23 -4.66 -32.62
C ILE A 11 27.04 -4.04 -33.36
N THR A 12 25.85 -4.62 -33.22
CA THR A 12 24.59 -3.99 -33.66
C THR A 12 24.06 -3.11 -32.53
N THR A 13 24.19 -1.80 -32.68
CA THR A 13 23.52 -0.80 -31.84
C THR A 13 22.03 -0.76 -32.21
N ILE A 14 21.17 -1.22 -31.31
CA ILE A 14 19.72 -1.03 -31.43
C ILE A 14 19.40 0.33 -30.78
N SER A 15 19.18 1.33 -31.63
CA SER A 15 18.59 2.61 -31.23
C SER A 15 17.07 2.46 -31.22
N THR A 16 16.44 2.34 -30.06
CA THR A 16 14.97 2.46 -29.96
C THR A 16 14.58 3.89 -29.62
N SER A 17 14.08 4.59 -30.62
CA SER A 17 13.28 5.80 -30.47
C SER A 17 11.94 5.45 -29.80
N VAL A 18 11.70 6.00 -28.60
CA VAL A 18 10.45 5.84 -27.86
C VAL A 18 9.35 6.62 -28.57
N HIS A 19 8.44 5.90 -29.24
CA HIS A 19 7.10 6.41 -29.53
C HIS A 19 6.20 6.02 -28.34
N ALA A 20 5.42 6.97 -27.86
CA ALA A 20 4.41 6.75 -26.83
C ALA A 20 3.31 5.84 -27.42
N ASP A 21 3.40 4.54 -27.11
CA ASP A 21 2.46 3.53 -27.56
C ASP A 21 1.58 3.11 -26.38
N LEU A 22 0.26 3.14 -26.56
CA LEU A 22 -0.74 2.65 -25.60
C LEU A 22 -0.77 1.10 -25.56
N SER A 23 0.29 0.44 -26.04
CA SER A 23 0.49 -1.01 -26.11
C SER A 23 1.25 -1.56 -24.88
N ALA A 24 1.06 -0.97 -23.70
CA ALA A 24 1.58 -1.56 -22.47
C ALA A 24 0.94 -2.95 -22.27
N SER A 25 1.76 -3.99 -22.07
CA SER A 25 1.25 -5.34 -21.77
C SER A 25 0.24 -5.29 -20.62
N PRO A 26 -0.74 -6.22 -20.54
CA PRO A 26 -1.72 -6.24 -19.46
C PRO A 26 -1.11 -6.14 -18.06
N GLN A 27 0.06 -6.76 -17.85
CA GLN A 27 0.79 -6.68 -16.59
C GLN A 27 1.30 -5.26 -16.28
N VAL A 28 1.87 -4.56 -17.26
CA VAL A 28 2.36 -3.17 -17.07
C VAL A 28 1.19 -2.23 -16.78
N ALA A 29 0.07 -2.39 -17.49
CA ALA A 29 -1.15 -1.64 -17.24
C ALA A 29 -1.70 -1.90 -15.83
N LYS A 30 -1.76 -3.17 -15.41
CA LYS A 30 -2.15 -3.55 -14.05
C LYS A 30 -1.29 -2.85 -13.00
N GLN A 31 0.04 -2.92 -13.11
CA GLN A 31 0.94 -2.28 -12.16
C GLN A 31 0.73 -0.76 -12.08
N ALA A 32 0.60 -0.07 -13.22
CA ALA A 32 0.29 1.35 -13.24
C ALA A 32 -1.08 1.67 -12.61
N GLY A 33 -2.08 0.81 -12.84
CA GLY A 33 -3.40 0.91 -12.21
C GLY A 33 -3.36 0.75 -10.69
N LEU A 34 -2.57 -0.21 -10.18
CA LEU A 34 -2.37 -0.41 -8.74
C LEU A 34 -1.66 0.78 -8.09
N VAL A 35 -0.69 1.40 -8.78
CA VAL A 35 -0.06 2.63 -8.32
C VAL A 35 -1.10 3.73 -8.14
N PHE A 36 -1.94 3.98 -9.14
CA PHE A 36 -3.01 4.98 -9.01
C PHE A 36 -4.02 4.65 -7.92
N TYR A 37 -4.40 3.37 -7.75
CA TYR A 37 -5.26 2.96 -6.64
C TYR A 37 -4.62 3.29 -5.28
N ASN A 38 -3.34 2.95 -5.10
CA ASN A 38 -2.59 3.21 -3.87
C ASN A 38 -2.33 4.71 -3.61
N GLN A 39 -2.40 5.54 -4.65
CA GLN A 39 -2.35 7.00 -4.58
C GLN A 39 -3.74 7.66 -4.43
N LEU A 40 -4.79 6.85 -4.19
CA LEU A 40 -6.19 7.27 -4.08
C LEU A 40 -6.77 7.87 -5.38
N LYS A 41 -6.12 7.66 -6.53
CA LYS A 41 -6.57 8.12 -7.84
C LYS A 41 -7.49 7.09 -8.51
N ALA A 42 -8.59 6.76 -7.84
CA ALA A 42 -9.51 5.70 -8.26
C ALA A 42 -9.98 5.87 -9.71
N THR A 43 -10.34 7.07 -10.13
CA THR A 43 -10.78 7.35 -11.53
C THR A 43 -9.68 7.05 -12.55
N SER A 44 -8.43 7.39 -12.25
CA SER A 44 -7.29 7.15 -13.14
C SER A 44 -6.88 5.67 -13.18
N ALA A 45 -7.14 4.92 -12.11
CA ALA A 45 -6.85 3.49 -12.04
C ALA A 45 -7.77 2.63 -12.92
N VAL A 46 -9.05 3.02 -13.06
CA VAL A 46 -10.09 2.26 -13.81
C VAL A 46 -9.65 1.84 -15.23
N PRO A 47 -9.27 2.75 -16.15
CA PRO A 47 -8.94 2.35 -17.53
C PRO A 47 -7.73 1.40 -17.59
N LEU A 48 -6.74 1.58 -16.72
CA LEU A 48 -5.53 0.75 -16.67
C LEU A 48 -5.83 -0.66 -16.13
N LEU A 49 -6.58 -0.75 -15.03
CA LEU A 49 -6.98 -2.04 -14.45
C LEU A 49 -7.92 -2.82 -15.38
N THR A 50 -8.74 -2.12 -16.17
CA THR A 50 -9.64 -2.75 -17.17
C THR A 50 -8.89 -3.61 -18.18
N ILE A 51 -7.69 -3.19 -18.61
CA ILE A 51 -6.89 -3.91 -19.60
C ILE A 51 -6.58 -5.35 -19.11
N SER A 52 -6.16 -5.50 -17.85
CA SER A 52 -5.84 -6.82 -17.28
C SER A 52 -7.08 -7.55 -16.74
N ALA A 53 -8.08 -6.82 -16.23
CA ALA A 53 -9.29 -7.42 -15.71
C ALA A 53 -10.11 -8.14 -16.81
N THR A 54 -10.13 -7.56 -18.02
CA THR A 54 -10.83 -8.14 -19.19
C THR A 54 -10.14 -9.39 -19.74
N THR A 55 -8.86 -9.62 -19.43
CA THR A 55 -8.16 -10.88 -19.76
C THR A 55 -8.32 -11.95 -18.69
N GLY A 56 -9.06 -11.68 -17.61
CA GLY A 56 -9.36 -12.66 -16.56
C GLY A 56 -8.49 -12.56 -15.30
N ASP A 57 -7.58 -11.57 -15.17
CA ASP A 57 -6.72 -11.46 -13.97
C ASP A 57 -7.55 -11.12 -12.73
N ASP A 58 -7.61 -12.04 -11.75
CA ASP A 58 -8.51 -11.94 -10.59
C ASP A 58 -8.20 -10.73 -9.70
N GLU A 59 -6.92 -10.39 -9.54
CA GLU A 59 -6.49 -9.25 -8.73
C GLU A 59 -6.81 -7.92 -9.43
N ALA A 60 -6.60 -7.81 -10.74
CA ALA A 60 -7.01 -6.65 -11.52
C ALA A 60 -8.53 -6.47 -11.48
N GLN A 61 -9.30 -7.55 -11.56
CA GLN A 61 -10.75 -7.52 -11.38
C GLN A 61 -11.13 -7.03 -9.97
N TYR A 62 -10.46 -7.51 -8.92
CA TYR A 62 -10.68 -7.04 -7.56
C TYR A 62 -10.44 -5.53 -7.43
N PHE A 63 -9.25 -5.05 -7.85
CA PHE A 63 -8.89 -3.65 -7.71
C PHE A 63 -9.66 -2.74 -8.67
N LEU A 64 -10.16 -3.25 -9.80
CA LEU A 64 -11.10 -2.53 -10.65
C LEU A 64 -12.44 -2.34 -9.93
N GLY A 65 -12.95 -3.39 -9.28
CA GLY A 65 -14.12 -3.32 -8.40
C GLY A 65 -13.93 -2.27 -7.29
N GLU A 66 -12.80 -2.29 -6.59
CA GLU A 66 -12.46 -1.30 -5.56
C GLU A 66 -12.36 0.12 -6.12
N SER A 67 -11.70 0.31 -7.25
CA SER A 67 -11.58 1.61 -7.93
C SER A 67 -12.95 2.17 -8.33
N LEU A 68 -13.84 1.33 -8.88
CA LEU A 68 -15.20 1.72 -9.23
C LEU A 68 -16.06 2.02 -7.99
N ARG A 69 -15.96 1.21 -6.95
CA ARG A 69 -16.68 1.43 -5.68
C ARG A 69 -16.27 2.75 -5.03
N LYS A 70 -14.96 3.04 -4.96
CA LYS A 70 -14.43 4.29 -4.41
C LYS A 70 -14.81 5.50 -5.25
N LYS A 71 -14.71 5.41 -6.58
CA LYS A 71 -15.12 6.47 -7.51
C LYS A 71 -16.59 6.85 -7.35
N ASN A 72 -17.46 5.85 -7.17
CA ASN A 72 -18.91 6.08 -7.07
C ASN A 72 -19.38 6.28 -5.62
N HIS A 73 -18.53 6.03 -4.62
CA HIS A 73 -18.85 6.01 -3.19
C HIS A 73 -19.87 4.95 -2.75
N TYR A 74 -20.18 3.97 -3.61
CA TYR A 74 -21.02 2.81 -3.29
C TYR A 74 -20.74 1.65 -4.25
N MET A 75 -21.21 0.45 -3.89
CA MET A 75 -21.15 -0.75 -4.73
C MET A 75 -22.23 -0.67 -5.82
N ASN A 76 -21.91 -0.15 -7.00
CA ASN A 76 -22.82 -0.18 -8.15
C ASN A 76 -22.74 -1.53 -8.91
N ALA A 77 -23.61 -1.72 -9.90
CA ALA A 77 -23.66 -2.96 -10.68
C ALA A 77 -22.34 -3.29 -11.39
N GLU A 78 -21.62 -2.27 -11.88
CA GLU A 78 -20.34 -2.44 -12.57
C GLU A 78 -19.24 -2.91 -11.60
N ALA A 79 -19.12 -2.27 -10.43
CA ALA A 79 -18.17 -2.69 -9.40
C ALA A 79 -18.47 -4.13 -8.95
N ARG A 80 -19.75 -4.43 -8.68
CA ARG A 80 -20.20 -5.78 -8.30
C ARG A 80 -19.78 -6.81 -9.34
N LYS A 81 -20.02 -6.58 -10.63
CA LYS A 81 -19.64 -7.51 -11.71
C LYS A 81 -18.15 -7.88 -11.63
N TRP A 82 -17.28 -6.92 -11.37
CA TRP A 82 -15.84 -7.17 -11.28
C TRP A 82 -15.43 -7.89 -10.00
N TYR A 83 -16.05 -7.58 -8.87
CA TYR A 83 -15.86 -8.40 -7.67
C TYR A 83 -16.37 -9.83 -7.87
N GLU A 84 -17.52 -10.04 -8.51
CA GLU A 84 -18.07 -11.38 -8.76
C GLU A 84 -17.15 -12.17 -9.69
N ALA A 85 -16.59 -11.54 -10.73
CA ALA A 85 -15.58 -12.15 -11.59
C ALA A 85 -14.35 -12.60 -10.80
N SER A 86 -13.83 -11.74 -9.92
CA SER A 86 -12.68 -12.06 -9.06
C SER A 86 -13.01 -13.15 -8.02
N ALA A 87 -14.17 -13.05 -7.37
CA ALA A 87 -14.64 -13.98 -6.37
C ALA A 87 -14.89 -15.38 -6.95
N ASN A 88 -15.41 -15.48 -8.18
CA ASN A 88 -15.61 -16.76 -8.86
C ASN A 88 -14.29 -17.49 -9.17
N GLN A 89 -13.15 -16.79 -9.11
CA GLN A 89 -11.81 -17.37 -9.21
C GLN A 89 -11.21 -17.72 -7.84
N GLY A 90 -11.94 -17.52 -6.75
CA GLY A 90 -11.51 -17.84 -5.39
C GLY A 90 -10.91 -16.66 -4.60
N ASN A 91 -11.02 -15.43 -5.11
CA ASN A 91 -10.50 -14.26 -4.42
C ASN A 91 -11.32 -13.94 -3.15
N LEU A 92 -10.75 -14.24 -1.98
CA LEU A 92 -11.40 -14.11 -0.68
C LEU A 92 -11.75 -12.64 -0.34
N TYR A 93 -10.92 -11.70 -0.77
CA TYR A 93 -11.16 -10.27 -0.54
C TYR A 93 -12.37 -9.79 -1.33
N ALA A 94 -12.53 -10.23 -2.59
CA ALA A 94 -13.69 -9.93 -3.40
C ALA A 94 -14.98 -10.49 -2.76
N MET A 95 -14.94 -11.73 -2.26
CA MET A 95 -16.08 -12.34 -1.56
C MET A 95 -16.46 -11.56 -0.30
N ILE A 96 -15.48 -11.10 0.48
CA ILE A 96 -15.74 -10.27 1.68
C ILE A 96 -16.37 -8.94 1.29
N GLN A 97 -15.87 -8.25 0.26
CA GLN A 97 -16.45 -6.97 -0.19
C GLN A 97 -17.88 -7.13 -0.71
N LEU A 98 -18.17 -8.21 -1.43
CA LEU A 98 -19.55 -8.54 -1.85
C LEU A 98 -20.45 -8.86 -0.65
N GLY A 99 -19.90 -9.56 0.34
CA GLY A 99 -20.62 -9.98 1.53
C GLY A 99 -20.91 -8.87 2.55
N ARG A 100 -20.05 -7.86 2.63
CA ARG A 100 -20.22 -6.66 3.49
C ARG A 100 -21.04 -5.55 2.83
N SER A 101 -21.45 -5.72 1.57
CA SER A 101 -22.27 -4.72 0.88
C SER A 101 -23.67 -4.64 1.50
N GLU A 102 -23.91 -3.61 2.33
CA GLU A 102 -25.16 -3.40 3.07
C GLU A 102 -26.39 -3.29 2.17
N LYS A 103 -26.21 -2.69 0.99
CA LYS A 103 -27.27 -2.54 0.00
C LYS A 103 -27.28 -3.76 -0.91
N ASN A 104 -28.23 -4.65 -0.67
CA ASN A 104 -28.69 -5.50 -1.75
C ASN A 104 -29.12 -4.56 -2.90
N LEU A 105 -28.43 -4.58 -4.03
CA LEU A 105 -28.91 -3.91 -5.26
C LEU A 105 -30.33 -4.40 -5.61
N CYS A 106 -30.68 -5.61 -5.15
CA CYS A 106 -31.99 -6.23 -5.18
C CYS A 106 -33.06 -5.62 -4.25
N GLN A 107 -32.70 -4.73 -3.32
CA GLN A 107 -33.68 -4.11 -2.41
C GLN A 107 -34.41 -2.94 -3.08
N PHE A 108 -33.83 -2.38 -4.16
CA PHE A 108 -34.34 -1.20 -4.86
C PHE A 108 -34.82 -1.50 -6.29
N SER A 109 -34.70 -2.76 -6.73
CA SER A 109 -35.17 -3.21 -8.04
C SER A 109 -35.98 -4.50 -7.88
N ASN A 110 -37.19 -4.52 -8.44
CA ASN A 110 -38.03 -5.73 -8.51
C ASN A 110 -37.46 -6.80 -9.47
N ASP A 111 -36.40 -6.46 -10.21
CA ASP A 111 -35.72 -7.33 -11.18
C ASP A 111 -34.41 -7.87 -10.61
N CYS A 112 -34.44 -8.40 -9.37
CA CYS A 112 -33.29 -9.13 -8.85
C CYS A 112 -33.18 -10.46 -9.57
N ASP A 113 -32.13 -10.63 -10.37
CA ASP A 113 -31.82 -11.90 -11.00
C ASP A 113 -31.65 -12.98 -9.91
N PRO A 114 -32.51 -14.03 -9.89
CA PRO A 114 -32.51 -15.07 -8.87
C PRO A 114 -31.22 -15.90 -8.87
N THR A 115 -30.36 -15.76 -9.87
CA THR A 115 -29.05 -16.41 -9.93
C THR A 115 -27.98 -15.69 -9.11
N LEU A 116 -28.23 -14.44 -8.67
CA LEU A 116 -27.27 -13.68 -7.87
C LEU A 116 -27.17 -14.24 -6.45
N LYS A 117 -25.94 -14.53 -6.02
CA LYS A 117 -25.63 -14.89 -4.63
C LYS A 117 -25.98 -13.73 -3.69
N ARG A 118 -26.60 -14.04 -2.55
CA ARG A 118 -26.84 -13.04 -1.50
C ARG A 118 -25.51 -12.71 -0.80
N PRO A 119 -25.37 -11.52 -0.18
CA PRO A 119 -24.16 -11.14 0.54
C PRO A 119 -23.68 -12.22 1.53
N ILE A 120 -24.59 -12.81 2.31
CA ILE A 120 -24.24 -13.88 3.26
C ILE A 120 -23.68 -15.14 2.58
N ASP A 121 -24.14 -15.46 1.37
CA ASP A 121 -23.65 -16.64 0.64
C ASP A 121 -22.18 -16.44 0.20
N TRP A 122 -21.76 -15.19 -0.07
CA TRP A 122 -20.36 -14.85 -0.32
C TRP A 122 -19.48 -14.96 0.93
N LEU A 123 -19.96 -14.48 2.08
CA LEU A 123 -19.23 -14.61 3.36
C LEU A 123 -19.04 -16.09 3.75
N ASN A 124 -20.09 -16.89 3.60
CA ASN A 124 -20.04 -18.33 3.85
C ASN A 124 -19.03 -19.02 2.92
N LEU A 125 -19.02 -18.65 1.63
CA LEU A 125 -18.04 -19.18 0.68
C LEU A 125 -16.60 -18.80 1.05
N ALA A 126 -16.36 -17.53 1.40
CA ALA A 126 -15.05 -17.05 1.84
C ALA A 126 -14.56 -17.82 3.07
N GLN A 127 -15.44 -18.00 4.07
CA GLN A 127 -15.11 -18.75 5.29
C GLN A 127 -14.78 -20.21 4.98
N ASN A 128 -15.59 -20.88 4.14
CA ASN A 128 -15.36 -22.27 3.76
C ASN A 128 -14.04 -22.50 3.02
N LEU A 129 -13.58 -21.50 2.24
CA LEU A 129 -12.30 -21.57 1.53
C LEU A 129 -11.11 -21.18 2.41
N ALA A 130 -11.30 -20.22 3.32
CA ALA A 130 -10.23 -19.71 4.19
C ALA A 130 -9.94 -20.66 5.36
N LYS A 131 -10.98 -21.18 6.02
CA LYS A 131 -10.86 -22.00 7.24
C LYS A 131 -9.88 -23.19 7.12
N PRO A 132 -9.96 -24.06 6.10
CA PRO A 132 -9.04 -25.20 6.01
C PRO A 132 -7.58 -24.76 5.81
N LYS A 133 -7.33 -23.66 5.08
CA LYS A 133 -5.98 -23.09 4.93
C LYS A 133 -5.46 -22.50 6.24
N ALA A 134 -6.33 -21.78 6.95
CA ALA A 134 -6.03 -21.21 8.26
C ALA A 134 -5.69 -22.31 9.28
N GLU A 135 -6.44 -23.42 9.28
CA GLU A 135 -6.16 -24.59 10.14
C GLU A 135 -4.84 -25.29 9.78
N GLN A 136 -4.35 -25.14 8.56
CA GLN A 136 -3.06 -25.67 8.09
C GLN A 136 -1.87 -24.74 8.35
N GLY A 137 -2.08 -23.57 8.96
CA GLY A 137 -1.00 -22.64 9.29
C GLY A 137 -0.83 -21.47 8.32
N ASP A 138 -1.69 -21.31 7.32
CA ASP A 138 -1.61 -20.17 6.39
C ASP A 138 -1.96 -18.86 7.11
N ALA A 139 -0.95 -17.99 7.25
CA ALA A 139 -1.04 -16.78 8.04
C ALA A 139 -2.02 -15.75 7.44
N GLU A 140 -2.12 -15.67 6.11
CA GLU A 140 -3.07 -14.77 5.43
C GLU A 140 -4.50 -15.31 5.58
N ALA A 141 -4.71 -16.62 5.45
CA ALA A 141 -6.01 -17.25 5.66
C ALA A 141 -6.49 -17.09 7.11
N MET A 142 -5.59 -17.17 8.10
CA MET A 142 -5.91 -16.83 9.49
C MET A 142 -6.33 -15.36 9.63
N PHE A 143 -5.62 -14.43 8.97
CA PHE A 143 -6.02 -13.02 8.96
C PHE A 143 -7.39 -12.81 8.30
N ILE A 144 -7.67 -13.53 7.21
CA ILE A 144 -8.99 -13.53 6.56
C ILE A 144 -10.07 -14.08 7.50
N MET A 145 -9.78 -15.13 8.26
CA MET A 145 -10.71 -15.66 9.26
C MET A 145 -11.02 -14.62 10.34
N TYR A 146 -10.02 -13.86 10.80
CA TYR A 146 -10.24 -12.71 11.67
C TYR A 146 -11.14 -11.65 11.00
N GLN A 147 -10.89 -11.30 9.74
CA GLN A 147 -11.74 -10.34 9.00
C GLN A 147 -13.19 -10.81 8.85
N LEU A 148 -13.42 -12.12 8.74
CA LEU A 148 -14.75 -12.70 8.60
C LEU A 148 -15.51 -12.84 9.93
N THR A 149 -14.80 -13.09 11.03
CA THR A 149 -15.41 -13.51 12.31
C THR A 149 -15.23 -12.50 13.44
N ILE A 150 -14.25 -11.60 13.32
CA ILE A 150 -13.76 -10.70 14.37
C ILE A 150 -13.23 -11.46 15.61
N ASP A 151 -12.98 -12.75 15.47
CA ASP A 151 -12.42 -13.60 16.52
C ASP A 151 -10.91 -13.32 16.68
N GLN A 152 -10.53 -12.83 17.85
CA GLN A 152 -9.17 -12.42 18.19
C GLN A 152 -8.20 -13.60 18.18
N ASP A 153 -8.66 -14.83 18.39
CA ASP A 153 -7.81 -16.02 18.35
C ASP A 153 -7.22 -16.22 16.94
N TRP A 154 -7.97 -15.88 15.89
CA TRP A 154 -7.46 -15.93 14.52
C TRP A 154 -6.44 -14.83 14.24
N LEU A 155 -6.64 -13.64 14.80
CA LEU A 155 -5.68 -12.54 14.66
C LEU A 155 -4.35 -12.90 15.34
N GLU A 156 -4.41 -13.41 16.56
CA GLU A 156 -3.22 -13.84 17.31
C GLU A 156 -2.48 -14.98 16.58
N LYS A 157 -3.20 -16.00 16.09
CA LYS A 157 -2.59 -17.08 15.29
C LYS A 157 -1.92 -16.55 14.03
N SER A 158 -2.57 -15.65 13.31
CA SER A 158 -2.02 -15.01 12.10
C SER A 158 -0.75 -14.21 12.40
N ALA A 159 -0.76 -13.43 13.48
CA ALA A 159 0.38 -12.63 13.92
C ALA A 159 1.57 -13.51 14.33
N ASN A 160 1.31 -14.60 15.07
CA ASN A 160 2.30 -15.60 15.46
C ASN A 160 2.85 -16.39 14.26
N ALA A 161 2.05 -16.58 13.21
CA ALA A 161 2.48 -17.16 11.95
C ALA A 161 3.28 -16.17 11.06
N GLY A 162 3.47 -14.92 11.51
CA GLY A 162 4.34 -13.94 10.85
C GLY A 162 3.65 -13.06 9.81
N HIS A 163 2.31 -12.97 9.83
CA HIS A 163 1.59 -12.05 8.94
C HIS A 163 1.74 -10.60 9.42
N ALA A 164 2.45 -9.78 8.65
CA ALA A 164 2.85 -8.43 9.07
C ALA A 164 1.67 -7.53 9.43
N ILE A 165 0.58 -7.57 8.64
CA ILE A 165 -0.63 -6.78 8.91
C ILE A 165 -1.33 -7.27 10.19
N ALA A 166 -1.33 -8.57 10.47
CA ALA A 166 -1.91 -9.10 11.71
C ALA A 166 -1.10 -8.67 12.93
N GLN A 167 0.24 -8.70 12.84
CA GLN A 167 1.13 -8.19 13.89
C GLN A 167 0.88 -6.69 14.16
N TYR A 168 0.68 -5.88 13.12
CA TYR A 168 0.29 -4.48 13.28
C TYR A 168 -1.07 -4.35 14.00
N TRP A 169 -2.08 -5.14 13.60
CA TRP A 169 -3.39 -5.11 14.24
C TRP A 169 -3.39 -5.62 15.68
N MET A 170 -2.49 -6.53 16.06
CA MET A 170 -2.26 -6.88 17.46
C MET A 170 -1.82 -5.65 18.25
N ALA A 171 -0.82 -4.91 17.75
CA ALA A 171 -0.36 -3.68 18.40
C ALA A 171 -1.46 -2.61 18.50
N VAL A 172 -2.23 -2.39 17.43
CA VAL A 172 -3.34 -1.43 17.42
C VAL A 172 -4.42 -1.82 18.44
N GLY A 173 -4.85 -3.08 18.46
CA GLY A 173 -5.83 -3.56 19.44
C GLY A 173 -5.35 -3.38 20.88
N GLU A 174 -4.08 -3.69 21.15
CA GLU A 174 -3.49 -3.47 22.48
C GLU A 174 -3.37 -1.98 22.83
N GLN A 175 -3.18 -1.07 21.87
CA GLN A 175 -3.24 0.38 22.12
C GLN A 175 -4.67 0.83 22.49
N GLU A 176 -5.68 0.25 21.86
CA GLU A 176 -7.10 0.57 22.06
C GLU A 176 -7.73 -0.05 23.32
N GLY A 177 -7.00 -0.92 24.02
CA GLY A 177 -7.44 -1.49 25.28
C GLY A 177 -7.56 -3.01 25.30
N ASN A 178 -7.46 -3.69 24.15
CA ASN A 178 -7.50 -5.15 24.07
C ASN A 178 -6.31 -5.79 24.82
N GLY A 179 -6.42 -7.09 25.06
CA GLY A 179 -5.44 -7.86 25.84
C GLY A 179 -5.64 -7.76 27.35
N LYS A 180 -4.98 -8.65 28.09
CA LYS A 180 -5.09 -8.76 29.55
C LYS A 180 -3.77 -8.36 30.21
N PHE A 181 -3.56 -7.05 30.37
CA PHE A 181 -2.36 -6.51 30.99
C PHE A 181 -2.67 -5.99 32.39
N LEU A 182 -1.99 -6.55 33.40
CA LEU A 182 -2.08 -6.05 34.78
C LEU A 182 -1.36 -4.70 34.96
N LEU A 183 -0.29 -4.46 34.18
CA LEU A 183 0.62 -3.33 34.37
C LEU A 183 0.78 -2.57 33.03
N PRO A 184 0.66 -1.22 33.00
CA PRO A 184 0.71 -0.45 31.75
C PRO A 184 2.00 -0.61 30.93
N TRP A 185 3.15 -0.84 31.58
CA TRP A 185 4.42 -1.04 30.87
C TRP A 185 4.48 -2.39 30.15
N LYS A 186 3.82 -3.44 30.65
CA LYS A 186 3.74 -4.73 29.93
C LYS A 186 2.92 -4.63 28.65
N ARG A 187 1.88 -3.79 28.66
CA ARG A 187 1.15 -3.44 27.43
C ARG A 187 2.06 -2.71 26.45
N SER A 188 2.84 -1.73 26.94
CA SER A 188 3.76 -0.96 26.10
C SER A 188 4.87 -1.83 25.48
N GLU A 189 5.45 -2.75 26.26
CA GLU A 189 6.45 -3.74 25.79
C GLU A 189 5.87 -4.63 24.68
N SER A 190 4.62 -5.12 24.86
CA SER A 190 3.95 -5.98 23.88
C SER A 190 3.63 -5.24 22.58
N ILE A 191 3.12 -4.00 22.66
CA ILE A 191 2.90 -3.12 21.50
C ILE A 191 4.20 -2.92 20.73
N ALA A 192 5.29 -2.58 21.41
CA ALA A 192 6.60 -2.37 20.79
C ALA A 192 7.10 -3.64 20.08
N MET A 193 6.95 -4.81 20.71
CA MET A 193 7.30 -6.11 20.13
C MET A 193 6.53 -6.38 18.83
N TRP A 194 5.21 -6.20 18.83
CA TRP A 194 4.38 -6.43 17.65
C TRP A 194 4.67 -5.46 16.51
N LEU A 195 4.84 -4.17 16.82
CA LEU A 195 5.20 -3.16 15.84
C LEU A 195 6.57 -3.44 15.23
N LYS A 196 7.57 -3.82 16.05
CA LYS A 196 8.89 -4.21 15.56
C LYS A 196 8.80 -5.42 14.63
N ALA A 197 8.11 -6.49 15.04
CA ALA A 197 7.96 -7.71 14.22
C ALA A 197 7.29 -7.43 12.87
N SER A 198 6.23 -6.60 12.87
CA SER A 198 5.56 -6.17 11.65
C SER A 198 6.45 -5.31 10.75
N SER A 199 7.25 -4.43 11.35
CA SER A 199 8.22 -3.57 10.66
C SER A 199 9.34 -4.39 10.01
N GLU A 200 9.87 -5.39 10.70
CA GLU A 200 10.88 -6.32 10.17
C GLU A 200 10.35 -7.18 9.00
N ARG A 201 9.03 -7.32 8.90
CA ARG A 201 8.35 -7.95 7.75
C ARG A 201 7.97 -6.96 6.65
N GLY A 202 8.42 -5.72 6.74
CA GLY A 202 8.28 -4.75 5.66
C GLY A 202 6.96 -3.97 5.66
N TYR A 203 6.17 -3.99 6.75
CA TYR A 203 4.90 -3.27 6.77
C TYR A 203 5.07 -1.79 7.13
N PRO A 204 4.84 -0.83 6.22
CA PRO A 204 5.27 0.56 6.44
C PRO A 204 4.48 1.30 7.51
N LYS A 205 3.18 0.99 7.67
CA LYS A 205 2.39 1.58 8.76
C LYS A 205 2.90 1.13 10.13
N ALA A 206 3.39 -0.10 10.26
CA ALA A 206 4.03 -0.55 11.49
C ALA A 206 5.38 0.13 11.71
N MET A 207 6.18 0.33 10.65
CA MET A 207 7.44 1.08 10.77
C MET A 207 7.19 2.49 11.31
N MET A 208 6.19 3.20 10.78
CA MET A 208 5.82 4.53 11.25
C MET A 208 5.30 4.53 12.70
N ALA A 209 4.49 3.54 13.07
CA ALA A 209 4.04 3.40 14.45
C ALA A 209 5.20 3.05 15.40
N TYR A 210 6.16 2.23 14.95
CA TYR A 210 7.34 1.87 15.73
C TYR A 210 8.30 3.06 15.91
N VAL A 211 8.45 3.92 14.89
CA VAL A 211 9.17 5.20 14.99
C VAL A 211 8.61 6.04 16.14
N ALA A 212 7.29 6.09 16.33
CA ALA A 212 6.68 6.83 17.44
C ALA A 212 7.02 6.22 18.82
N VAL A 213 7.11 4.89 18.91
CA VAL A 213 7.55 4.19 20.13
C VAL A 213 9.00 4.55 20.45
N LEU A 214 9.90 4.40 19.48
CA LEU A 214 11.32 4.69 19.65
C LEU A 214 11.59 6.15 20.03
N TYR A 215 10.83 7.08 19.42
CA TYR A 215 10.92 8.50 19.75
C TYR A 215 10.57 8.76 21.23
N LYS A 216 9.52 8.11 21.74
CA LYS A 216 9.09 8.23 23.15
C LYS A 216 10.14 7.64 24.11
N GLU A 217 10.81 6.57 23.70
CA GLU A 217 11.88 5.92 24.47
C GLU A 217 13.21 6.68 24.40
N GLY A 218 13.32 7.65 23.49
CA GLY A 218 14.54 8.44 23.28
C GLY A 218 15.57 7.76 22.38
N ASP A 219 15.22 6.65 21.73
CA ASP A 219 16.09 5.97 20.75
C ASP A 219 16.06 6.69 19.40
N MET A 220 16.81 7.79 19.32
CA MET A 220 16.90 8.60 18.10
C MET A 220 17.62 7.87 16.96
N GLU A 221 18.50 6.91 17.26
CA GLU A 221 19.16 6.10 16.23
C GLU A 221 18.14 5.17 15.57
N GLY A 222 17.35 4.46 16.37
CA GLY A 222 16.26 3.63 15.89
C GLY A 222 15.20 4.44 15.12
N VAL A 223 14.84 5.63 15.62
CA VAL A 223 13.95 6.56 14.88
C VAL A 223 14.50 6.85 13.48
N ARG A 224 15.78 7.23 13.40
CA ARG A 224 16.39 7.56 12.10
C ARG A 224 16.45 6.38 11.15
N HIS A 225 16.74 5.19 11.67
CA HIS A 225 16.79 3.96 10.89
C HIS A 225 15.42 3.59 10.33
N TRP A 226 14.40 3.41 11.18
CA TRP A 226 13.09 2.95 10.75
C TRP A 226 12.32 3.97 9.92
N LEU A 227 12.52 5.27 10.17
CA LEU A 227 11.92 6.32 9.34
C LEU A 227 12.49 6.30 7.92
N GLU A 228 13.80 6.07 7.77
CA GLU A 228 14.42 5.94 6.45
C GLU A 228 13.94 4.67 5.73
N GLU A 229 13.86 3.53 6.44
CA GLU A 229 13.33 2.29 5.86
C GLU A 229 11.87 2.43 5.42
N ALA A 230 11.03 3.09 6.22
CA ALA A 230 9.64 3.38 5.84
C ALA A 230 9.57 4.33 4.63
N ALA A 231 10.43 5.34 4.54
CA ALA A 231 10.47 6.25 3.40
C ALA A 231 10.88 5.53 2.11
N LYS A 232 11.78 4.53 2.19
CA LYS A 232 12.18 3.70 1.06
C LYS A 232 11.05 2.83 0.52
N THR A 233 10.00 2.53 1.30
CA THR A 233 8.83 1.79 0.80
C THR A 233 7.86 2.68 0.01
N GLY A 234 8.07 3.99 -0.01
CA GLY A 234 7.15 4.96 -0.61
C GLY A 234 5.95 5.30 0.26
N GLU A 235 5.94 4.96 1.56
CA GLU A 235 4.85 5.37 2.45
C GLU A 235 4.86 6.89 2.60
N GLN A 236 3.71 7.51 2.29
CA GLN A 236 3.62 8.95 2.14
C GLN A 236 4.04 9.72 3.39
N ASN A 237 3.62 9.27 4.60
CA ASN A 237 3.94 9.97 5.84
C ASN A 237 5.42 9.81 6.20
N ALA A 238 6.03 8.68 5.89
CA ALA A 238 7.44 8.42 6.08
C ALA A 238 8.27 9.29 5.16
N VAL A 239 7.93 9.35 3.86
CA VAL A 239 8.63 10.21 2.89
C VAL A 239 8.51 11.68 3.28
N SER A 240 7.33 12.13 3.73
CA SER A 240 7.13 13.53 4.17
C SER A 240 7.93 13.86 5.42
N THR A 241 7.88 13.00 6.44
CA THR A 241 8.54 13.19 7.73
C THR A 241 10.05 13.10 7.59
N TYR A 242 10.55 12.13 6.82
CA TYR A 242 11.98 11.97 6.54
C TYR A 242 12.54 13.20 5.82
N GLY A 243 11.87 13.65 4.75
CA GLY A 243 12.31 14.84 4.02
C GLY A 243 12.26 16.13 4.86
N ALA A 244 11.24 16.28 5.72
CA ALA A 244 11.15 17.41 6.65
C ALA A 244 12.26 17.40 7.71
N TYR A 245 12.61 16.24 8.25
CA TYR A 245 13.69 16.13 9.24
C TYR A 245 15.08 16.35 8.61
N LEU A 246 15.32 15.88 7.38
CA LEU A 246 16.56 16.18 6.65
C LEU A 246 16.76 17.69 6.40
N THR A 247 15.66 18.43 6.24
CA THR A 247 15.69 19.89 6.04
C THR A 247 15.59 20.70 7.33
N HIS A 248 15.71 20.05 8.50
CA HIS A 248 15.62 20.69 9.82
C HIS A 248 14.31 21.47 10.00
N THR A 249 13.20 20.89 9.53
CA THR A 249 11.89 21.53 9.45
C THR A 249 10.77 20.64 10.05
N PRO A 250 10.89 20.16 11.31
CA PRO A 250 11.81 20.64 12.35
C PRO A 250 13.07 19.74 12.56
N ASP A 251 14.10 20.29 13.19
CA ASP A 251 15.26 19.50 13.67
C ASP A 251 14.94 18.89 15.05
N LYS A 252 14.58 17.60 15.07
CA LYS A 252 14.20 16.89 16.31
C LYS A 252 14.92 15.57 16.53
N VAL A 253 15.46 14.99 15.47
CA VAL A 253 15.97 13.61 15.50
C VAL A 253 17.44 13.53 15.10
N GLY A 254 18.12 14.67 14.95
CA GLY A 254 19.58 14.75 14.77
C GLY A 254 20.08 14.22 13.43
N TYR A 255 19.33 14.38 12.35
CA TYR A 255 19.88 14.18 11.00
C TYR A 255 20.86 15.30 10.65
N PRO A 256 21.94 15.02 9.91
CA PRO A 256 22.70 16.07 9.23
C PRO A 256 21.79 16.85 8.28
N LEU A 257 21.99 18.17 8.19
CA LEU A 257 21.23 19.01 7.28
C LEU A 257 21.50 18.59 5.82
N ASP A 258 20.44 18.20 5.12
CA ASP A 258 20.45 17.87 3.70
C ASP A 258 19.22 18.47 3.02
N LEU A 259 19.35 19.74 2.62
CA LEU A 259 18.28 20.48 1.95
C LEU A 259 17.94 19.89 0.59
N VAL A 260 18.93 19.37 -0.15
CA VAL A 260 18.73 18.84 -1.50
C VAL A 260 17.91 17.55 -1.45
N LYS A 261 18.32 16.58 -0.63
CA LYS A 261 17.60 15.31 -0.47
C LYS A 261 16.24 15.54 0.18
N GLY A 262 16.18 16.35 1.23
CA GLY A 262 14.93 16.59 1.95
C GLY A 262 13.88 17.30 1.08
N TYR A 263 14.27 18.36 0.35
CA TYR A 263 13.36 19.01 -0.60
C TYR A 263 12.93 18.05 -1.71
N ALA A 264 13.86 17.27 -2.27
CA ALA A 264 13.55 16.30 -3.32
C ALA A 264 12.45 15.32 -2.86
N LEU A 265 12.61 14.71 -1.69
CA LEU A 265 11.63 13.77 -1.13
C LEU A 265 10.27 14.41 -0.86
N VAL A 266 10.24 15.59 -0.23
CA VAL A 266 8.98 16.32 0.00
C VAL A 266 8.32 16.69 -1.33
N SER A 267 9.10 17.10 -2.34
CA SER A 267 8.56 17.49 -3.65
C SER A 267 7.89 16.34 -4.42
N LEU A 268 8.32 15.09 -4.20
CA LEU A 268 7.71 13.90 -4.82
C LEU A 268 6.24 13.75 -4.42
N LEU A 269 5.89 14.20 -3.21
CA LEU A 269 4.52 14.12 -2.70
C LEU A 269 3.51 14.93 -3.52
N LYS A 270 3.97 15.86 -4.39
CA LYS A 270 3.11 16.56 -5.37
C LYS A 270 2.36 15.58 -6.28
N GLU A 271 2.86 14.35 -6.43
CA GLU A 271 2.20 13.29 -7.17
C GLU A 271 0.94 12.76 -6.50
N LEU A 272 0.76 12.99 -5.19
CA LEU A 272 -0.38 12.52 -4.42
C LEU A 272 -1.52 13.52 -4.45
N ASP A 273 -2.16 13.62 -5.62
CA ASP A 273 -3.30 14.50 -5.88
C ASP A 273 -4.68 13.81 -5.83
N GLY A 274 -4.72 12.52 -5.46
CA GLY A 274 -5.94 11.71 -5.40
C GLY A 274 -6.81 11.92 -4.15
N GLY A 275 -6.31 12.63 -3.15
CA GLY A 275 -7.01 12.90 -1.89
C GLY A 275 -6.06 12.98 -0.69
N GLY A 276 -6.63 13.02 0.52
CA GLY A 276 -5.88 13.17 1.77
C GLY A 276 -5.39 14.60 2.03
N SER A 277 -4.63 14.80 3.10
CA SER A 277 -4.14 16.11 3.55
C SER A 277 -2.73 16.44 3.04
N VAL A 278 -2.23 15.71 2.02
CA VAL A 278 -0.86 15.89 1.51
C VAL A 278 -0.68 17.24 0.85
N ARG A 279 -1.69 17.74 0.15
CA ARG A 279 -1.67 19.07 -0.47
C ARG A 279 -1.47 20.18 0.57
N ASP A 280 -2.30 20.18 1.61
CA ASP A 280 -2.23 21.14 2.71
C ASP A 280 -0.84 21.13 3.37
N TYR A 281 -0.27 19.95 3.56
CA TYR A 281 1.09 19.79 4.07
C TYR A 281 2.14 20.45 3.14
N LEU A 282 2.03 20.23 1.82
CA LEU A 282 2.99 20.74 0.83
C LEU A 282 2.92 22.26 0.66
N GLU A 283 1.71 22.83 0.72
CA GLU A 283 1.51 24.29 0.65
C GLU A 283 2.24 25.03 1.76
N VAL A 284 2.39 24.40 2.92
CA VAL A 284 3.15 24.96 4.05
C VAL A 284 4.64 24.61 3.94
N LYS A 285 4.96 23.34 3.71
CA LYS A 285 6.33 22.84 3.91
C LYS A 285 7.27 23.12 2.76
N LEU A 286 6.81 23.10 1.51
CA LEU A 286 7.69 23.38 0.38
C LEU A 286 8.21 24.82 0.41
N PRO A 287 7.38 25.88 0.59
CA PRO A 287 7.89 27.24 0.67
C PRO A 287 8.85 27.45 1.85
N GLU A 288 8.60 26.83 3.01
CA GLU A 288 9.47 26.91 4.19
C GLU A 288 10.87 26.33 3.91
N ILE A 289 10.94 25.23 3.15
CA ILE A 289 12.21 24.61 2.74
C ILE A 289 12.87 25.41 1.61
N GLU A 290 12.13 25.83 0.59
CA GLU A 290 12.63 26.61 -0.55
C GLU A 290 13.28 27.92 -0.11
N ALA A 291 12.72 28.58 0.91
CA ALA A 291 13.29 29.81 1.46
C ALA A 291 14.73 29.64 2.01
N LYS A 292 15.15 28.41 2.30
CA LYS A 292 16.49 28.07 2.80
C LYS A 292 17.45 27.61 1.67
N MET A 293 16.98 27.57 0.42
CA MET A 293 17.70 26.95 -0.69
C MET A 293 18.07 27.97 -1.78
N THR A 294 19.17 27.67 -2.47
CA THR A 294 19.58 28.36 -3.71
C THR A 294 18.89 27.75 -4.93
N PRO A 295 18.78 28.48 -6.06
CA PRO A 295 18.29 27.93 -7.32
C PRO A 295 19.05 26.67 -7.77
N GLU A 296 20.37 26.63 -7.56
CA GLU A 296 21.22 25.48 -7.86
C GLU A 296 20.83 24.25 -7.01
N GLN A 297 20.59 24.43 -5.71
CA GLN A 297 20.16 23.35 -4.83
C GLN A 297 18.76 22.83 -5.22
N ILE A 298 17.83 23.71 -5.61
CA ILE A 298 16.51 23.31 -6.11
C ILE A 298 16.65 22.48 -7.39
N SER A 299 17.50 22.90 -8.32
CA SER A 299 17.81 22.14 -9.54
C SER A 299 18.38 20.75 -9.23
N GLN A 300 19.35 20.67 -8.31
CA GLN A 300 19.91 19.39 -7.85
C GLN A 300 18.85 18.50 -7.20
N ALA A 301 17.96 19.07 -6.39
CA ALA A 301 16.90 18.33 -5.72
C ALA A 301 15.89 17.76 -6.72
N ASN A 302 15.54 18.51 -7.76
CA ASN A 302 14.68 18.01 -8.84
C ASN A 302 15.31 16.82 -9.59
N GLU A 303 16.62 16.85 -9.84
CA GLU A 303 17.33 15.71 -10.43
C GLU A 303 17.44 14.52 -9.46
N PHE A 304 17.61 14.78 -8.16
CA PHE A 304 17.59 13.75 -7.13
C PHE A 304 16.21 13.06 -7.07
N ALA A 305 15.12 13.83 -7.08
CA ALA A 305 13.75 13.32 -7.05
C ALA A 305 13.49 12.37 -8.23
N LYS A 306 13.94 12.73 -9.44
CA LYS A 306 13.85 11.85 -10.63
C LYS A 306 14.59 10.53 -10.41
N LYS A 307 15.81 10.55 -9.87
CA LYS A 307 16.61 9.34 -9.58
C LYS A 307 15.96 8.49 -8.50
N TRP A 308 15.42 9.11 -7.46
CA TRP A 308 14.71 8.41 -6.38
C TRP A 308 13.55 7.58 -6.93
N LYS A 309 12.71 8.18 -7.79
CA LYS A 309 11.58 7.49 -8.44
C LYS A 309 11.98 6.28 -9.28
N LEU A 310 13.17 6.29 -9.88
CA LEU A 310 13.67 5.18 -10.69
C LEU A 310 14.18 4.01 -9.85
N THR A 311 14.48 4.24 -8.58
CA THR A 311 15.17 3.29 -7.69
C THR A 311 14.31 2.83 -6.52
N HIS A 312 13.15 3.46 -6.30
CA HIS A 312 12.25 3.16 -5.19
C HIS A 312 10.81 2.91 -5.69
N PRO A 313 10.01 2.15 -4.93
CA PRO A 313 8.58 2.01 -5.20
C PRO A 313 7.86 3.36 -5.31
N PRO A 314 6.78 3.44 -6.09
CA PRO A 314 5.93 4.63 -6.15
C PRO A 314 5.32 4.99 -4.79
N LEU A 315 5.06 6.28 -4.60
CA LEU A 315 4.39 6.77 -3.40
C LEU A 315 3.00 6.14 -3.22
N SER A 316 2.65 5.86 -1.97
CA SER A 316 1.44 5.12 -1.61
C SER A 316 0.91 5.57 -0.26
N PHE A 317 -0.42 5.65 -0.15
CA PHE A 317 -1.14 5.79 1.13
C PHE A 317 -1.30 4.45 1.86
N PHE A 318 -0.86 3.34 1.25
CA PHE A 318 -1.06 1.97 1.70
C PHE A 318 -2.51 1.74 2.15
N PRO A 319 -3.50 1.99 1.26
CA PRO A 319 -4.90 1.75 1.58
C PRO A 319 -5.08 0.27 1.96
N GLU A 320 -5.97 0.01 2.91
CA GLU A 320 -6.27 -1.36 3.29
C GLU A 320 -6.93 -2.10 2.15
N LYS A 321 -6.54 -3.37 1.96
CA LYS A 321 -7.10 -4.21 0.91
C LYS A 321 -8.61 -4.35 1.09
N LEU A 322 -9.09 -4.54 2.33
CA LEU A 322 -10.51 -4.43 2.67
C LEU A 322 -10.77 -3.02 3.20
N SER A 323 -11.42 -2.17 2.42
CA SER A 323 -11.88 -0.88 2.95
C SER A 323 -13.36 -0.96 3.31
N HIS A 324 -13.67 -0.46 4.50
CA HIS A 324 -15.01 -0.40 5.09
C HIS A 324 -15.95 0.52 4.31
#